data_AF-A0A356VDN0-F1
#
_entry.id   AF-A0A356VDN0-F1
#
_cell.length_a   1.000
_cell.length_b   1.000
_cell.length_c   1.000
_cell.angle_alpha   90.00
_cell.angle_beta   90.00
_cell.angle_gamma   90.00
#
_symmetry.space_group_name_H-M   'P 1'
#
loop_
_entity.id
_entity.type
_entity.pdbx_description
1 polymer ?
#
loop_
_entity_poly.entity_id
_entity_poly.type
_entity_poly.pdbx_seq_one_letter_code
_entity_poly.pdbx_strand_id
1 'polypeptide(L)'
;MMTTKIITSPVGAKAQVTLPKVVREALHLKAQHDLVGFVVQGGRVALTRIEPVPSSDPFTEVEWKQIERLAAETPAATCDNAADSLRYLKRHLGRG
;
A
#
# COMPACT_ATOMS: atom_id res chain seq x y z
N MET A 1 15.11 29.52 8.18
CA MET A 1 14.76 29.72 6.75
C MET A 1 15.18 28.48 5.99
N MET A 2 14.29 27.89 5.16
CA MET A 2 14.68 26.77 4.30
C MET A 2 15.38 27.33 3.07
N THR A 3 16.67 27.03 2.91
CA THR A 3 17.47 27.48 1.77
C THR A 3 17.12 26.62 0.55
N THR A 4 16.48 27.21 -0.46
CA THR A 4 16.21 26.51 -1.72
C THR A 4 17.47 26.50 -2.58
N LYS A 5 17.99 25.30 -2.90
CA LYS A 5 19.13 25.11 -3.80
C LYS A 5 18.68 24.31 -5.02
N ILE A 6 18.84 24.88 -6.21
CA ILE A 6 18.60 24.17 -7.48
C ILE A 6 19.88 23.39 -7.81
N ILE A 7 19.73 22.09 -8.06
CA ILE A 7 20.82 21.19 -8.44
C ILE A 7 20.41 20.54 -9.76
N THR A 8 21.28 20.59 -10.76
CA THR A 8 21.03 20.03 -12.09
C THR A 8 21.79 18.73 -12.29
N SER A 9 21.26 17.84 -13.13
CA SER A 9 21.95 16.64 -13.59
C SER A 9 21.51 16.31 -15.01
N PRO A 10 22.42 15.84 -15.87
CA PRO A 10 22.07 15.49 -17.23
C PRO A 10 21.14 14.28 -17.24
N VAL A 11 20.24 14.27 -18.23
CA VAL A 11 19.39 13.12 -18.53
C VAL A 11 20.18 12.18 -19.45
N GLY A 12 20.38 10.94 -19.03
CA GLY A 12 21.06 9.91 -19.81
C GLY A 12 20.20 9.32 -20.93
N ALA A 13 20.79 8.48 -21.77
CA ALA A 13 20.17 7.94 -22.99
C ALA A 13 18.83 7.20 -22.80
N LYS A 14 18.52 6.75 -21.57
CA LYS A 14 17.26 6.06 -21.21
C LYS A 14 16.33 6.92 -20.35
N ALA A 15 16.39 8.24 -20.49
CA ALA A 15 15.68 9.19 -19.64
C ALA A 15 16.00 9.05 -18.12
N GLN A 16 17.14 8.43 -17.79
CA GLN A 16 17.59 8.22 -16.42
C GLN A 16 18.39 9.42 -15.93
N VAL A 17 18.22 9.80 -14.67
CA VAL A 17 19.03 10.81 -14.00
C VAL A 17 19.78 10.16 -12.84
N THR A 18 21.10 10.35 -12.80
CA THR A 18 21.89 9.94 -11.65
C THR A 18 21.68 10.95 -10.53
N LEU A 19 21.12 10.51 -9.40
CA LEU A 19 20.94 11.38 -8.23
C LEU A 19 22.30 11.87 -7.71
N PRO A 20 22.55 13.20 -7.69
CA PRO A 20 23.76 13.77 -7.10
C PRO A 20 23.95 13.37 -5.65
N LYS A 21 25.20 13.31 -5.20
CA LYS A 21 25.55 12.97 -3.81
C LYS A 21 24.74 13.77 -2.78
N VAL A 22 24.64 15.09 -2.97
CA VAL A 22 23.88 15.99 -2.09
C VAL A 22 22.38 15.67 -2.03
N VAL A 23 21.78 15.19 -3.13
CA VAL A 23 20.36 14.80 -3.14
C VAL A 23 20.16 13.46 -2.43
N ARG A 24 21.09 12.51 -2.63
CA ARG A 24 21.07 11.22 -1.92
C ARG A 24 21.19 11.41 -0.41
N GLU A 25 22.10 12.29 0.02
CA GLU A 25 22.31 12.63 1.43
C GLU A 25 21.09 13.32 2.03
N ALA A 26 20.49 14.28 1.32
CA ALA A 26 19.28 14.98 1.77
C ALA A 26 18.06 14.06 1.96
N LEU A 27 18.00 12.97 1.19
CA LEU A 27 16.93 11.96 1.27
C LEU A 27 17.32 10.75 2.13
N HIS A 28 18.53 10.75 2.70
CA HIS A 28 19.10 9.65 3.47
C HIS A 28 19.05 8.30 2.73
N LEU A 29 19.27 8.33 1.40
CA LEU A 29 19.24 7.13 0.57
C LEU A 29 20.51 6.30 0.77
N LYS A 30 20.34 5.03 1.11
CA LYS A 30 21.37 3.98 1.10
C LYS A 30 21.44 3.36 -0.30
N ALA A 31 22.63 2.90 -0.66
CA ALA A 31 22.83 2.31 -1.98
C ALA A 31 22.00 1.02 -2.17
N GLN A 32 21.60 0.78 -3.42
CA GLN A 32 21.03 -0.46 -3.99
C GLN A 32 19.59 -0.85 -3.66
N HIS A 33 18.94 -0.34 -2.60
CA HIS A 33 17.59 -0.86 -2.23
C HIS A 33 16.56 0.20 -1.81
N ASP A 34 16.93 1.47 -1.70
CA ASP A 34 15.97 2.50 -1.30
C ASP A 34 15.07 2.90 -2.48
N LEU A 35 13.78 3.03 -2.19
CA LEU A 35 12.79 3.48 -3.15
C LEU A 35 12.63 4.99 -3.08
N VAL A 36 12.46 5.58 -4.26
CA VAL A 36 12.09 6.99 -4.40
C VAL A 36 10.73 7.08 -5.10
N GLY A 37 9.88 7.96 -4.58
CA GLY A 37 8.58 8.29 -5.17
C GLY A 37 8.64 9.63 -5.88
N PHE A 38 7.73 9.82 -6.84
CA PHE A 38 7.57 11.07 -7.57
C PHE A 38 6.19 11.65 -7.29
N VAL A 39 6.14 12.88 -6.80
CA VAL A 39 4.92 13.67 -6.68
C VAL A 39 4.86 14.63 -7.85
N VAL A 40 3.86 14.50 -8.70
CA VAL A 40 3.68 15.32 -9.91
C VAL A 40 2.56 16.33 -9.68
N GLN A 41 2.89 17.63 -9.69
CA GLN A 41 1.92 18.71 -9.49
C GLN A 41 2.31 19.95 -10.31
N GLY A 42 1.37 20.47 -11.12
CA GLY A 42 1.56 21.74 -11.84
C GLY A 42 2.79 21.77 -12.77
N GLY A 43 3.10 20.66 -13.44
CA GLY A 43 4.28 20.54 -14.31
C GLY A 43 5.61 20.46 -13.55
N ARG A 44 5.58 20.32 -12.22
CA ARG A 44 6.75 20.10 -11.37
C ARG A 44 6.71 18.69 -10.82
N VAL A 45 7.90 18.11 -10.65
CA VAL A 45 8.08 16.81 -10.02
C VAL A 45 8.90 16.99 -8.76
N ALA A 46 8.36 16.58 -7.62
CA ALA A 46 9.10 16.45 -6.38
C ALA A 46 9.47 14.98 -6.15
N LEU A 47 10.71 14.72 -5.77
CA LEU A 47 11.21 13.39 -5.45
C LEU A 47 11.29 13.23 -3.94
N THR A 48 10.80 12.11 -3.41
CA THR A 48 10.83 11.79 -1.98
C THR A 48 11.30 10.37 -1.75
N ARG A 49 11.89 10.08 -0.58
CA ARG A 49 12.14 8.70 -0.16
C ARG A 49 10.81 8.03 0.18
N ILE A 50 10.67 6.76 -0.19
CA ILE A 50 9.55 5.90 0.18
C ILE A 50 10.10 4.76 1.03
N GLU A 51 9.52 4.59 2.21
CA GLU A 51 9.73 3.39 3.00
C GLU A 51 8.68 2.36 2.58
N PRO A 52 9.07 1.25 1.94
CA PRO A 52 8.12 0.20 1.65
C PRO A 52 7.60 -0.33 2.98
N VAL A 53 6.31 -0.12 3.23
CA VAL A 53 5.63 -0.77 4.35
C VAL A 53 5.47 -2.23 3.91
N PRO A 54 6.13 -3.20 4.56
CA PRO A 54 5.88 -4.59 4.25
C PRO A 54 4.41 -4.86 4.55
N SER A 55 3.62 -5.11 3.51
CA SER A 55 2.27 -5.62 3.69
C SER A 55 2.41 -7.07 4.16
N SER A 56 2.29 -7.30 5.46
CA SER A 56 2.06 -8.66 5.94
C SER A 56 0.64 -9.04 5.56
N ASP A 57 0.50 -10.15 4.85
CA ASP A 57 -0.81 -10.76 4.68
C ASP A 57 -1.37 -11.09 6.08
N PRO A 58 -2.57 -10.60 6.44
CA PRO A 58 -3.16 -10.90 7.74
C PRO A 58 -3.53 -12.37 7.91
N PHE A 59 -3.57 -13.17 6.83
CA PHE A 59 -3.96 -14.57 6.85
C PHE A 59 -2.86 -15.47 6.30
N THR A 60 -2.74 -16.66 6.88
CA THR A 60 -1.94 -17.75 6.35
C THR A 60 -2.57 -18.33 5.08
N GLU A 61 -1.79 -19.06 4.28
CA GLU A 61 -2.31 -19.78 3.09
C GLU A 61 -3.46 -20.74 3.46
N VAL A 62 -3.42 -21.34 4.66
CA VAL A 62 -4.46 -22.23 5.16
C VAL A 62 -5.75 -21.46 5.46
N GLU A 63 -5.65 -20.31 6.11
CA GLU A 63 -6.80 -19.45 6.38
C GLU A 63 -7.40 -18.90 5.09
N TRP A 64 -6.59 -18.56 4.10
CA TRP A 64 -7.07 -18.17 2.78
C TRP A 64 -7.89 -19.28 2.11
N LYS A 65 -7.39 -20.51 2.09
CA LYS A 65 -8.15 -21.66 1.56
C LYS A 65 -9.46 -21.87 2.32
N GLN A 66 -9.48 -21.61 3.62
CA GLN A 66 -10.70 -21.69 4.41
C GLN A 66 -11.69 -20.57 4.07
N ILE A 67 -11.23 -19.33 3.90
CA ILE A 67 -12.05 -18.19 3.49
C ILE A 67 -12.63 -18.43 2.10
N GLU A 68 -11.81 -18.87 1.14
CA GLU A 68 -12.26 -19.22 -0.21
C GLU A 68 -13.32 -20.32 -0.20
N ARG A 69 -13.12 -21.36 0.61
CA ARG A 69 -14.11 -22.43 0.77
C ARG A 69 -15.43 -21.89 1.33
N LEU A 70 -15.37 -21.10 2.40
CA LEU A 70 -16.57 -20.51 3.02
C LEU A 70 -17.31 -19.56 2.06
N ALA A 71 -16.57 -18.82 1.22
CA ALA A 71 -17.16 -17.94 0.23
C ALA A 71 -17.84 -18.69 -0.93
N ALA A 72 -17.37 -19.90 -1.26
CA ALA A 72 -17.95 -20.75 -2.29
C ALA A 72 -19.15 -21.59 -1.79
N GLU A 73 -19.31 -21.76 -0.48
CA GLU A 73 -20.42 -22.49 0.11
C GLU A 73 -21.75 -21.75 -0.09
N THR A 74 -22.85 -22.50 -0.20
CA THR A 74 -24.18 -21.89 -0.29
C THR A 74 -24.52 -21.22 1.05
N PRO A 75 -24.87 -19.93 1.07
CA PRO A 75 -25.16 -19.24 2.31
C PRO A 75 -26.34 -19.89 3.03
N ALA A 76 -26.19 -20.12 4.34
CA ALA A 76 -27.22 -20.73 5.17
C ALA A 76 -28.53 -19.90 5.24
N ALA A 77 -28.42 -18.60 5.00
CA ALA A 77 -29.54 -17.70 4.82
C ALA A 77 -29.13 -16.51 3.94
N THR A 78 -30.05 -16.05 3.11
CA THR A 78 -29.96 -14.75 2.44
C THR A 78 -30.80 -13.76 3.24
N CYS A 79 -30.24 -12.62 3.60
CA CYS A 79 -30.93 -11.58 4.35
C CYS A 79 -30.98 -10.31 3.51
N ASP A 80 -32.16 -9.72 3.35
CA ASP A 80 -32.34 -8.53 2.50
C ASP A 80 -31.79 -7.24 3.14
N ASN A 81 -31.60 -7.25 4.47
CA ASN A 81 -31.06 -6.12 5.22
C ASN A 81 -30.37 -6.58 6.52
N ALA A 82 -29.71 -5.62 7.18
CA ALA A 82 -28.98 -5.86 8.42
C ALA A 82 -29.86 -6.24 9.62
N ALA A 83 -31.13 -5.79 9.68
CA ALA A 83 -32.02 -6.14 10.78
C ALA A 83 -32.40 -7.64 10.72
N ASP A 84 -32.62 -8.16 9.51
CA ASP A 84 -32.94 -9.56 9.28
C ASP A 84 -31.74 -10.48 9.53
N SER A 85 -30.52 -10.05 9.15
CA SER A 85 -29.30 -10.79 9.50
C SER A 85 -29.08 -10.83 11.02
N LEU A 86 -29.25 -9.72 11.73
CA LEU A 86 -29.16 -9.69 13.19
C LEU A 86 -30.20 -10.59 13.86
N ARG A 87 -31.43 -10.64 13.34
CA ARG A 87 -32.49 -11.53 13.83
C ARG A 87 -32.11 -13.00 13.63
N TYR A 88 -31.57 -13.34 12.45
CA TYR A 88 -31.08 -14.67 12.13
C TYR A 88 -29.95 -15.10 13.08
N LEU A 89 -28.94 -14.24 13.27
CA LEU A 89 -27.80 -14.51 14.14
C LEU A 89 -28.24 -14.69 15.60
N LYS A 90 -29.09 -13.81 16.13
CA LYS A 90 -29.61 -13.94 17.51
C LYS A 90 -30.34 -15.26 17.76
N ARG A 91 -31.07 -15.75 16.74
CA ARG A 91 -31.83 -17.00 16.84
C ARG A 91 -30.94 -18.25 16.82
N HIS A 92 -29.81 -18.20 16.12
CA HIS A 92 -29.01 -19.40 15.83
C HIS A 92 -27.63 -19.43 16.52
N LEU A 93 -27.07 -18.29 16.90
CA LEU A 93 -25.77 -18.19 17.59
C LEU A 93 -25.91 -17.86 19.09
N GLY A 94 -27.08 -17.41 19.55
CA GLY A 94 -27.32 -17.03 20.95
C GLY A 94 -27.56 -18.20 21.92
N ARG A 95 -27.25 -19.44 21.53
CA ARG A 95 -27.34 -20.64 22.38
C ARG A 95 -25.96 -21.28 22.51
N GLY A 96 -25.13 -20.67 23.34
CA GLY A 96 -23.81 -21.16 23.75
C GLY A 96 -23.44 -20.50 25.07
#